data_AF-A0A2M7E993-F1
#
_entry.id   AF-A0A2M7E993-F1
#
_cell.length_a   1.000
_cell.length_b   1.000
_cell.length_c   1.000
_cell.angle_alpha   90.00
_cell.angle_beta   90.00
_cell.angle_gamma   90.00
#
_symmetry.space_group_name_H-M   'P 1'
#
loop_
_entity.id
_entity.type
_entity.pdbx_description
1 polymer ?
#
loop_
_entity_poly.entity_id
_entity_poly.type
_entity_poly.pdbx_seq_one_letter_code
_entity_poly.pdbx_strand_id
1 'polypeptide(L)' 'MKKLTKESIKKFALSQGLDLFGVANIERFKDAPKRMHPASIFPEARSVIV' A
#
# COMPACT_ATOMS: atom_id res chain seq x y z
N MET A 1 22.68 3.07 0.47
CA MET A 1 21.36 3.39 1.08
C MET A 1 20.70 2.10 1.53
N LYS A 2 20.10 2.06 2.73
CA LYS A 2 19.39 0.87 3.22
C LYS A 2 18.09 0.73 2.42
N LYS A 3 17.88 -0.41 1.75
CA LYS A 3 16.70 -0.66 0.92
C LYS A 3 15.48 -0.88 1.82
N LEU A 4 14.43 -0.08 1.62
CA LEU A 4 13.15 -0.27 2.31
C LEU A 4 12.49 -1.55 1.80
N THR A 5 12.03 -2.41 2.70
CA THR A 5 11.35 -3.66 2.34
C THR A 5 9.95 -3.71 2.94
N LYS A 6 9.05 -4.46 2.30
CA LYS A 6 7.72 -4.76 2.86
C LYS A 6 7.81 -5.30 4.29
N GLU A 7 8.78 -6.17 4.55
CA GLU A 7 8.98 -6.78 5.86
C GLU A 7 9.42 -5.76 6.92
N SER A 8 10.30 -4.81 6.58
CA SER A 8 10.69 -3.75 7.52
C SER A 8 9.52 -2.84 7.87
N ILE A 9 8.66 -2.53 6.89
CA ILE A 9 7.47 -1.69 7.12
C ILE A 9 6.46 -2.47 7.97
N LYS A 10 6.21 -3.75 7.67
CA LYS A 10 5.31 -4.61 8.44
C LYS A 10 5.71 -4.68 9.91
N LYS A 11 6.99 -4.93 10.19
CA LYS A 11 7.51 -4.99 11.57
C LYS A 11 7.32 -3.68 12.31
N PHE A 12 7.57 -2.56 11.64
CA PHE A 12 7.33 -1.24 12.20
C PHE A 12 5.84 -1.00 12.48
N ALA A 13 4.96 -1.25 11.50
CA ALA A 13 3.52 -1.10 11.65
C ALA A 13 2.97 -1.90 12.85
N LEU A 14 3.29 -3.19 12.93
CA LEU A 14 2.83 -4.04 14.03
C LEU A 14 3.41 -3.60 15.39
N SER A 15 4.64 -3.07 15.43
CA SER A 15 5.20 -2.55 16.69
C SER A 15 4.54 -1.26 17.17
N GLN A 16 3.83 -0.54 16.29
CA GLN A 16 3.01 0.62 16.66
C GLN A 16 1.61 0.23 17.15
N GLY A 17 1.31 -1.08 17.25
CA GLY A 17 0.01 -1.57 17.74
C GLY A 17 -1.06 -1.72 16.66
N LEU A 18 -0.68 -1.75 15.37
CA LEU A 18 -1.63 -2.13 14.32
C LEU A 18 -1.98 -3.62 14.42
N ASP A 19 -3.26 -3.95 14.31
CA ASP A 19 -3.75 -5.34 14.29
C ASP A 19 -3.39 -6.07 13.00
N LEU A 20 -3.30 -5.34 11.88
CA LEU A 20 -3.05 -5.88 10.55
C LEU A 20 -2.21 -4.92 9.70
N PHE A 21 -1.43 -5.50 8.78
CA PHE A 21 -0.70 -4.76 7.76
C PHE A 21 -0.73 -5.50 6.42
N GLY A 22 -1.21 -4.82 5.38
CA GLY A 22 -1.29 -5.28 4.02
C GLY A 22 -0.57 -4.36 3.03
N VAL A 23 -0.11 -4.94 1.93
CA VAL A 23 0.32 -4.18 0.75
C VAL A 23 -0.37 -4.79 -0.46
N ALA A 24 -1.24 -4.01 -1.10
CA ALA A 24 -1.96 -4.35 -2.30
C ALA A 24 -1.23 -3.79 -3.52
N ASN A 25 -1.07 -4.56 -4.59
CA ASN A 25 -0.64 -3.99 -5.87
C ASN A 25 -1.80 -3.22 -6.51
N ILE A 26 -1.47 -2.26 -7.38
CA ILE A 26 -2.46 -1.36 -8.00
C ILE A 26 -3.47 -2.11 -8.90
N GLU A 27 -3.11 -3.25 -9.47
CA GLU A 27 -3.97 -4.03 -10.38
C GLU A 27 -5.23 -4.57 -9.67
N ARG A 28 -5.22 -4.67 -8.33
CA ARG A 28 -6.41 -5.02 -7.54
C ARG A 28 -7.54 -3.99 -7.68
N PHE A 29 -7.22 -2.78 -8.12
CA PHE A 29 -8.16 -1.67 -8.29
C PHE A 29 -8.61 -1.47 -9.74
N LYS A 30 -8.26 -2.37 -10.68
CA LYS A 30 -8.59 -2.22 -12.11
C LYS A 30 -10.07 -1.93 -12.40
N ASP A 31 -10.97 -2.52 -11.61
CA ASP A 31 -12.43 -2.38 -11.75
C ASP A 31 -13.02 -1.35 -10.77
N ALA A 32 -12.17 -0.66 -10.00
CA ALA A 32 -12.61 0.35 -9.05
C ALA A 32 -13.13 1.59 -9.78
N PRO A 33 -14.21 2.24 -9.30
CA PRO A 33 -14.66 3.50 -9.85
C PRO A 33 -13.55 4.55 -9.88
N LYS A 34 -13.50 5.41 -10.90
CA LYS A 34 -12.43 6.40 -11.06
C LYS A 34 -12.19 7.26 -9.81
N ARG A 35 -13.24 7.66 -9.06
CA ARG A 35 -13.08 8.45 -7.82
C ARG A 35 -12.41 7.68 -6.67
N MET A 36 -12.40 6.35 -6.74
CA MET A 36 -11.84 5.44 -5.72
C MET A 36 -10.53 4.78 -6.19
N HIS A 37 -10.19 4.89 -7.47
CA HIS A 37 -8.97 4.32 -8.00
C HIS A 37 -7.75 5.12 -7.48
N PRO A 38 -6.76 4.49 -6.80
CA PRO A 38 -5.63 5.21 -6.20
C PRO A 38 -4.83 6.06 -7.21
N ALA A 39 -4.72 5.58 -8.46
CA ALA A 39 -4.07 6.33 -9.54
C ALA A 39 -4.76 7.65 -9.91
N SER A 40 -6.02 7.88 -9.51
CA SER A 40 -6.68 9.17 -9.70
C SER A 40 -6.14 10.25 -8.75
N ILE A 41 -5.48 9.87 -7.65
CA ILE A 41 -4.84 10.78 -6.69
C ILE A 41 -3.34 10.85 -6.97
N PHE A 42 -2.71 9.69 -7.17
CA PHE A 42 -1.29 9.57 -7.47
C PHE A 42 -1.08 8.69 -8.69
N PRO A 43 -0.95 9.27 -9.91
CA PRO A 43 -0.92 8.51 -11.17
C PRO A 43 0.15 7.42 -11.25
N GLU A 44 1.26 7.59 -10.55
CA GLU A 44 2.38 6.64 -10.50
C GLU A 44 2.25 5.60 -9.36
N ALA A 45 1.10 5.53 -8.69
CA ALA A 45 0.86 4.57 -7.61
C ALA A 45 1.05 3.13 -8.10
N ARG A 46 1.99 2.41 -7.46
CA ARG A 46 2.27 0.99 -7.72
C ARG A 46 1.66 0.06 -6.69
N SER A 47 1.44 0.57 -5.48
CA SER A 47 0.91 -0.20 -4.37
C SER A 47 0.15 0.68 -3.37
N VAL A 48 -0.69 0.05 -2.57
CA VAL A 48 -1.49 0.66 -1.50
C VAL A 48 -1.22 -0.10 -0.20
N ILE A 49 -0.94 0.63 0.88
CA ILE A 49 -0.82 0.06 2.23
C ILE A 49 -2.24 0.03 2.85
N VAL A 50 -2.60 -1.10 3.44
CA VAL A 50 -3.90 -1.35 4.09
C VAL A 50 -3.68 -1.76 5.53
#